data_AF-A0A1Z5KBC3-F1
#
_entry.id   AF-A0A1Z5KBC3-F1
#
_cell.length_a   1.000
_cell.length_b   1.000
_cell.length_c   1.000
_cell.angle_alpha   90.00
_cell.angle_beta   90.00
_cell.angle_gamma   90.00
#
_symmetry.space_group_name_H-M   'P 1'
#
loop_
_entity.id
_entity.type
_entity.pdbx_description
1 polymer ?
#
loop_
_entity_poly.entity_id
_entity_poly.type
_entity_poly.pdbx_seq_one_letter_code
_entity_poly.pdbx_strand_id
1 'polypeptide(L)'
;MSIPPLPTLPPASELRKYSSSPPDFLSPIVRYDADEEAQNFVYDAWDAESVPQKFALLSQALRIFPFSVDALNAWANLYRVAFDPPELEKAETTYQMALTSARLLWPNLENQEKIEWGHLEHRPLLRTYHGLGVIQKELGKHREAVEKFQFLLKVNPNDNQGARQILFETLIQMGEYQQAEQVAEKHANGRNSTEAFVHYGFVLIDFLRFKAGECTEMDLQETLARALQHNNYVPLLLLGDLPLPEEPTHVPPGGLEEATSIVLECKPVWERTPGIIEWFRDQRQLGGEKPNDDGEILFQLLQKGNIMVHMKNTNEFLGLTSNVELMPGTATPEFGLAPGMKKHNPSKIVALNRAMAYSRDVSFREKFVAFPYDDVIGVHFWKILLTSKVLDEAKKHSCRACYKPATMCCSDCKVVWYCSRDCQRKDWKGYSGIGVPHKSLCPKLQKK
;
A
#
# COMPACT_ATOMS: atom_id res chain seq x y z
N MET A 1 -19.64 -16.98 20.41
CA MET A 1 -20.75 -16.11 20.88
C MET A 1 -21.90 -16.26 19.89
N SER A 2 -23.16 -16.17 20.31
CA SER A 2 -24.28 -16.10 19.35
C SER A 2 -24.20 -14.80 18.53
N ILE A 3 -24.37 -14.89 17.22
CA ILE A 3 -24.41 -13.72 16.34
C ILE A 3 -25.62 -12.84 16.75
N PRO A 4 -25.41 -11.56 17.08
CA PRO A 4 -26.51 -10.65 17.40
C PRO A 4 -27.50 -10.48 16.24
N PRO A 5 -28.77 -10.16 16.53
CA PRO A 5 -29.74 -9.84 15.48
C PRO A 5 -29.45 -8.46 14.87
N LEU A 6 -30.04 -8.21 13.69
CA LEU A 6 -30.04 -6.87 13.09
C LEU A 6 -30.58 -5.83 14.08
N PRO A 7 -29.98 -4.63 14.15
CA PRO A 7 -30.61 -3.51 14.85
C PRO A 7 -31.98 -3.19 14.29
N THR A 8 -32.80 -2.45 15.04
CA THR A 8 -34.11 -1.99 14.59
C THR A 8 -34.08 -0.47 14.43
N LEU A 9 -34.42 0.00 13.22
CA LEU A 9 -34.61 1.43 12.96
C LEU A 9 -36.10 1.77 13.12
N PRO A 10 -36.50 2.68 14.02
CA PRO A 10 -37.89 3.11 14.12
C PRO A 10 -38.32 3.92 12.88
N PRO A 11 -39.63 4.16 12.67
CA PRO A 11 -40.10 4.98 11.57
C PRO A 11 -39.47 6.38 11.59
N ALA A 12 -39.15 6.94 10.41
CA ALA A 12 -38.52 8.26 10.28
C ALA A 12 -39.29 9.39 11.00
N SER A 13 -40.62 9.26 11.15
CA SER A 13 -41.45 10.20 11.91
C SER A 13 -41.03 10.34 13.38
N GLU A 14 -40.39 9.33 13.94
CA GLU A 14 -39.92 9.33 15.33
C GLU A 14 -38.65 10.13 15.55
N LEU A 15 -37.92 10.52 14.49
CA LEU A 15 -36.70 11.32 14.62
C LEU A 15 -36.93 12.64 15.38
N ARG A 16 -38.13 13.24 15.23
CA ARG A 16 -38.53 14.48 15.93
C ARG A 16 -38.55 14.35 17.46
N LYS A 17 -38.61 13.13 18.00
CA LYS A 17 -38.59 12.89 19.45
C LYS A 17 -37.21 13.16 20.06
N TYR A 18 -36.17 13.17 19.23
CA TYR A 18 -34.77 13.28 19.66
C TYR A 18 -34.18 14.67 19.41
N SER A 19 -34.89 15.56 18.70
CA SER A 19 -34.44 16.94 18.48
C SER A 19 -34.86 17.83 19.65
N SER A 20 -33.90 18.49 20.29
CA SER A 20 -34.15 19.45 21.38
C SER A 20 -34.30 20.90 20.90
N SER A 21 -33.86 21.23 19.69
CA SER A 21 -33.88 22.59 19.13
C SER A 21 -34.20 22.62 17.63
N PRO A 22 -34.93 23.63 17.11
CA PRO A 22 -35.01 23.88 15.67
C PRO A 22 -33.62 24.30 15.12
N PRO A 23 -33.35 24.09 13.82
CA PRO A 23 -32.09 24.53 13.21
C PRO A 23 -31.97 26.05 13.31
N ASP A 24 -30.78 26.57 13.62
CA ASP A 24 -30.50 28.00 13.69
C ASP A 24 -29.64 28.48 12.51
N PHE A 25 -29.41 29.79 12.40
CA PHE A 25 -28.68 30.36 11.27
C PHE A 25 -27.19 29.98 11.24
N LEU A 26 -26.59 29.63 12.38
CA LEU A 26 -25.18 29.25 12.49
C LEU A 26 -24.96 27.76 12.26
N SER A 27 -25.98 26.95 12.52
CA SER A 27 -26.03 25.53 12.18
C SER A 27 -27.36 25.23 11.46
N PRO A 28 -27.36 25.22 10.11
CA PRO A 28 -28.57 24.89 9.34
C PRO A 28 -29.00 23.42 9.52
N ILE A 29 -28.31 22.66 10.37
CA ILE A 29 -28.55 21.26 10.70
C ILE A 29 -29.14 21.19 12.11
N VAL A 30 -30.17 20.39 12.28
CA VAL A 30 -30.74 20.08 13.59
C VAL A 30 -29.71 19.24 14.36
N ARG A 31 -29.26 19.73 15.52
CA ARG A 31 -28.46 18.92 16.45
C ARG A 31 -29.35 18.04 17.31
N TYR A 32 -28.88 16.83 17.55
CA TYR A 32 -29.56 15.83 18.35
C TYR A 32 -28.67 15.51 19.56
N ASP A 33 -29.01 16.02 20.74
CA ASP A 33 -28.22 15.77 21.96
C ASP A 33 -28.10 14.26 22.25
N ALA A 34 -29.12 13.50 21.87
CA ALA A 34 -29.10 12.03 21.96
C ALA A 34 -28.02 11.38 21.07
N ASP A 35 -27.68 11.97 19.92
CA ASP A 35 -26.59 11.47 19.07
C ASP A 35 -25.23 11.71 19.72
N GLU A 36 -25.02 12.88 20.34
CA GLU A 36 -23.80 13.17 21.09
C GLU A 36 -23.62 12.21 22.27
N GLU A 37 -24.71 11.91 23.01
CA GLU A 37 -24.70 10.94 24.09
C GLU A 37 -24.41 9.52 23.58
N ALA A 38 -25.06 9.10 22.49
CA ALA A 38 -24.85 7.80 21.87
C ALA A 38 -23.40 7.63 21.36
N GLN A 39 -22.79 8.70 20.86
CA GLN A 39 -21.43 8.67 20.33
C GLN A 39 -20.38 8.26 21.38
N ASN A 40 -20.57 8.62 22.65
CA ASN A 40 -19.66 8.20 23.72
C ASN A 40 -19.60 6.66 23.84
N PHE A 41 -20.75 6.00 23.75
CA PHE A 41 -20.81 4.53 23.75
C PHE A 41 -20.20 3.90 22.49
N VAL A 42 -20.20 4.61 21.36
CA VAL A 42 -19.50 4.15 20.15
C VAL A 42 -17.99 4.18 20.36
N TYR A 43 -17.46 5.25 20.98
CA TYR A 43 -16.03 5.33 21.31
C TYR A 43 -15.62 4.23 22.30
N ASP A 44 -16.40 4.04 23.36
CA ASP A 44 -16.17 2.93 24.30
C ASP A 44 -16.19 1.56 23.60
N ALA A 45 -17.06 1.39 22.59
CA ALA A 45 -17.13 0.15 21.81
C ALA A 45 -15.91 -0.08 20.91
N TRP A 46 -15.27 0.99 20.40
CA TRP A 46 -14.03 0.87 19.64
C TRP A 46 -12.85 0.47 20.53
N ASP A 47 -12.81 0.99 21.76
CA ASP A 47 -11.73 0.72 22.73
C ASP A 47 -11.91 -0.60 23.48
N ALA A 48 -13.12 -1.17 23.51
CA ALA A 48 -13.38 -2.45 24.16
C ALA A 48 -12.60 -3.60 23.51
N GLU A 49 -12.06 -4.51 24.33
CA GLU A 49 -11.29 -5.66 23.82
C GLU A 49 -12.20 -6.79 23.33
N SER A 50 -13.29 -7.07 24.05
CA SER A 50 -14.14 -8.24 23.77
C SER A 50 -15.29 -7.92 22.83
N VAL A 51 -15.48 -8.74 21.79
CA VAL A 51 -16.61 -8.63 20.84
C VAL A 51 -17.98 -8.53 21.54
N PRO A 52 -18.30 -9.34 22.58
CA PRO A 52 -19.57 -9.21 23.29
C PRO A 52 -19.80 -7.83 23.90
N GLN A 53 -18.75 -7.23 24.48
CA GLN A 53 -18.82 -5.90 25.07
C GLN A 53 -19.02 -4.83 23.99
N LYS A 54 -18.37 -4.95 22.83
CA LYS A 54 -18.60 -4.04 21.69
C LYS A 54 -20.07 -4.00 21.31
N PHE A 55 -20.71 -5.16 21.13
CA PHE A 55 -22.15 -5.22 20.83
C PHE A 55 -23.04 -4.68 21.95
N ALA A 56 -22.69 -4.91 23.22
CA ALA A 56 -23.43 -4.38 24.35
C ALA A 56 -23.43 -2.85 24.38
N LEU A 57 -22.26 -2.23 24.16
CA LEU A 57 -22.07 -0.78 24.11
C LEU A 57 -22.79 -0.16 22.90
N LEU A 58 -22.66 -0.75 21.71
CA LEU A 58 -23.40 -0.30 20.53
C LEU A 58 -24.91 -0.46 20.69
N SER A 59 -25.36 -1.48 21.42
CA SER A 59 -26.78 -1.65 21.76
C SER A 59 -27.27 -0.58 22.73
N GLN A 60 -26.42 -0.05 23.61
CA GLN A 60 -26.74 1.09 24.46
C GLN A 60 -26.80 2.37 23.64
N ALA A 61 -25.83 2.61 22.75
CA ALA A 61 -25.84 3.74 21.81
C ALA A 61 -27.14 3.79 21.00
N LEU A 62 -27.54 2.67 20.39
CA LEU A 62 -28.77 2.59 19.58
C LEU A 62 -30.06 2.63 20.40
N ARG A 63 -30.01 2.38 21.71
CA ARG A 63 -31.16 2.60 22.61
C ARG A 63 -31.36 4.07 22.94
N ILE A 64 -30.28 4.83 23.06
CA ILE A 64 -30.28 6.28 23.29
C ILE A 64 -30.70 6.99 21.99
N PHE A 65 -30.03 6.65 20.89
CA PHE A 65 -30.30 7.21 19.57
C PHE A 65 -30.30 6.13 18.48
N PRO A 66 -31.49 5.61 18.11
CA PRO A 66 -31.61 4.56 17.09
C PRO A 66 -31.10 4.95 15.69
N PHE A 67 -31.00 6.26 15.41
CA PHE A 67 -30.53 6.79 14.14
C PHE A 67 -29.01 7.08 14.14
N SER A 68 -28.26 6.68 15.18
CA SER A 68 -26.81 6.91 15.25
C SER A 68 -26.09 6.20 14.11
N VAL A 69 -25.57 6.97 13.16
CA VAL A 69 -24.92 6.48 11.95
C VAL A 69 -23.61 5.75 12.29
N ASP A 70 -22.83 6.30 13.23
CA ASP A 70 -21.56 5.71 13.65
C ASP A 70 -21.78 4.40 14.44
N ALA A 71 -22.82 4.32 15.27
CA ALA A 71 -23.16 3.07 15.96
C ALA A 71 -23.58 1.96 14.97
N LEU A 72 -24.40 2.31 13.97
CA LEU A 72 -24.79 1.37 12.90
C LEU A 72 -23.58 0.95 12.05
N ASN A 73 -22.70 1.89 11.68
CA ASN A 73 -21.47 1.59 10.95
C ASN A 73 -20.56 0.62 11.72
N ALA A 74 -20.37 0.87 13.02
CA ALA A 74 -19.55 0.02 13.88
C ALA A 74 -20.16 -1.39 14.02
N TRP A 75 -21.49 -1.47 14.19
CA TRP A 75 -22.21 -2.74 14.25
C TRP A 75 -22.07 -3.54 12.94
N ALA A 76 -22.24 -2.88 11.80
CA ALA A 76 -22.08 -3.47 10.47
C ALA A 76 -20.65 -4.01 10.27
N ASN A 77 -19.62 -3.26 10.66
CA ASN A 77 -18.25 -3.72 10.57
C ASN A 77 -17.99 -4.95 11.45
N LEU A 78 -18.60 -5.05 12.64
CA LEU A 78 -18.48 -6.24 13.49
C LEU A 78 -19.07 -7.49 12.82
N TYR A 79 -20.15 -7.37 12.05
CA TYR A 79 -20.64 -8.50 11.25
C TYR A 79 -19.60 -9.00 10.24
N ARG A 80 -18.76 -8.11 9.72
CA ARG A 80 -17.68 -8.45 8.78
C ARG A 80 -16.48 -9.10 9.48
N VAL A 81 -16.01 -8.53 10.58
CA VAL A 81 -14.67 -8.87 11.13
C VAL A 81 -14.70 -9.74 12.39
N ALA A 82 -15.84 -9.86 13.08
CA ALA A 82 -15.91 -10.55 14.38
C ALA A 82 -16.40 -12.00 14.28
N PHE A 83 -16.74 -12.47 13.09
CA PHE A 83 -17.29 -13.81 12.85
C PHE A 83 -16.55 -14.50 11.70
N ASP A 84 -16.45 -15.83 11.80
CA ASP A 84 -15.88 -16.70 10.77
C ASP A 84 -16.85 -17.89 10.54
N PRO A 85 -17.54 -17.96 9.39
CA PRO A 85 -17.48 -17.00 8.28
C PRO A 85 -18.13 -15.64 8.63
N PRO A 86 -17.79 -14.55 7.90
CA PRO A 86 -18.42 -13.24 8.03
C PRO A 86 -19.91 -13.23 7.69
N GLU A 87 -20.68 -12.35 8.35
CA GLU A 87 -22.13 -12.18 8.15
C GLU A 87 -22.42 -11.01 7.19
N LEU A 88 -21.98 -11.14 5.93
CA LEU A 88 -21.94 -10.03 4.96
C LEU A 88 -23.32 -9.46 4.61
N GLU A 89 -24.36 -10.27 4.51
CA GLU A 89 -25.73 -9.79 4.23
C GLU A 89 -26.28 -8.97 5.40
N LYS A 90 -25.96 -9.34 6.64
CA LYS A 90 -26.32 -8.54 7.82
C LYS A 90 -25.53 -7.24 7.87
N ALA A 91 -24.24 -7.29 7.52
CA ALA A 91 -23.39 -6.11 7.41
C ALA A 91 -23.96 -5.13 6.37
N GLU A 92 -24.31 -5.61 5.17
CA GLU A 92 -24.88 -4.79 4.11
C GLU A 92 -26.19 -4.15 4.55
N THR A 93 -27.10 -4.94 5.13
CA THR A 93 -28.39 -4.44 5.62
C THR A 93 -28.19 -3.35 6.68
N THR A 94 -27.24 -3.55 7.60
CA THR A 94 -26.96 -2.58 8.67
C THR A 94 -26.30 -1.30 8.13
N TYR A 95 -25.42 -1.40 7.13
CA TYR A 95 -24.89 -0.21 6.44
C TYR A 95 -25.96 0.53 5.63
N GLN A 96 -26.91 -0.17 5.02
CA GLN A 96 -28.06 0.47 4.36
C GLN A 96 -28.92 1.24 5.37
N MET A 97 -29.13 0.69 6.57
CA MET A 97 -29.78 1.42 7.66
C MET A 97 -29.00 2.67 8.07
N ALA A 98 -27.67 2.57 8.19
CA ALA A 98 -26.80 3.71 8.48
C ALA A 98 -26.92 4.80 7.41
N LEU A 99 -27.00 4.40 6.13
CA LEU A 99 -27.19 5.33 5.01
C LEU A 99 -28.58 5.98 5.04
N THR A 100 -29.63 5.22 5.37
CA THR A 100 -30.97 5.77 5.58
C THR A 100 -30.98 6.78 6.73
N SER A 101 -30.36 6.46 7.86
CA SER A 101 -30.23 7.39 9.00
C SER A 101 -29.48 8.65 8.60
N ALA A 102 -28.34 8.52 7.91
CA ALA A 102 -27.56 9.67 7.46
C ALA A 102 -28.36 10.58 6.51
N ARG A 103 -29.19 10.01 5.62
CA ARG A 103 -30.09 10.78 4.75
C ARG A 103 -31.19 11.51 5.50
N LEU A 104 -31.66 10.95 6.62
CA LEU A 104 -32.65 11.62 7.47
C LEU A 104 -32.02 12.78 8.25
N LEU A 105 -30.79 12.59 8.75
CA LEU A 105 -30.06 13.61 9.51
C LEU A 105 -29.54 14.73 8.60
N TRP A 106 -29.04 14.37 7.42
CA TRP A 106 -28.39 15.29 6.49
C TRP A 106 -28.89 15.12 5.03
N PRO A 107 -30.15 15.49 4.74
CA PRO A 107 -30.82 15.17 3.46
C PRO A 107 -30.16 15.79 2.22
N ASN A 108 -29.37 16.85 2.38
CA ASN A 108 -28.70 17.54 1.27
C ASN A 108 -27.20 17.26 1.20
N LEU A 109 -26.66 16.42 2.08
CA LEU A 109 -25.22 16.22 2.20
C LEU A 109 -24.63 15.48 0.99
N GLU A 110 -25.36 14.47 0.48
CA GLU A 110 -24.95 13.74 -0.74
C GLU A 110 -24.98 14.60 -2.01
N ASN A 111 -25.70 15.73 -2.00
CA ASN A 111 -25.79 16.66 -3.12
C ASN A 111 -24.64 17.68 -3.14
N GLN A 112 -23.83 17.74 -2.08
CA GLN A 112 -22.70 18.65 -2.01
C GLN A 112 -21.62 18.24 -3.00
N GLU A 113 -20.95 19.22 -3.61
CA GLU A 113 -19.81 18.96 -4.48
C GLU A 113 -18.61 18.40 -3.70
N LYS A 114 -18.49 18.81 -2.44
CA LYS A 114 -17.40 18.42 -1.53
C LYS A 114 -17.93 18.25 -0.11
N ILE A 115 -17.46 17.20 0.56
CA ILE A 115 -17.67 16.95 1.99
C ILE A 115 -16.28 16.93 2.62
N GLU A 116 -15.91 18.01 3.33
CA GLU A 116 -14.56 18.07 3.88
C GLU A 116 -14.39 17.06 5.02
N TRP A 117 -13.32 16.27 4.93
CA TRP A 117 -12.94 15.33 5.99
C TRP A 117 -12.76 16.03 7.35
N GLY A 118 -12.46 17.33 7.39
CA GLY A 118 -12.36 18.12 8.63
C GLY A 118 -13.67 18.24 9.41
N HIS A 119 -14.83 18.12 8.75
CA HIS A 119 -16.14 18.20 9.41
C HIS A 119 -16.49 16.86 10.05
N LEU A 120 -16.21 16.73 11.35
CA LEU A 120 -16.40 15.49 12.10
C LEU A 120 -17.82 14.94 12.00
N GLU A 121 -18.82 15.81 12.00
CA GLU A 121 -20.25 15.47 11.93
C GLU A 121 -20.62 14.69 10.67
N HIS A 122 -19.95 14.92 9.54
CA HIS A 122 -20.27 14.29 8.25
C HIS A 122 -19.45 13.02 7.97
N ARG A 123 -18.41 12.75 8.78
CA ARG A 123 -17.59 11.54 8.64
C ARG A 123 -18.37 10.23 8.74
N PRO A 124 -19.40 10.09 9.59
CA PRO A 124 -20.20 8.88 9.65
C PRO A 124 -20.78 8.51 8.28
N LEU A 125 -21.30 9.47 7.50
CA LEU A 125 -21.79 9.21 6.14
C LEU A 125 -20.67 8.68 5.23
N LEU A 126 -19.50 9.32 5.24
CA LEU A 126 -18.36 8.88 4.43
C LEU A 126 -17.88 7.48 4.83
N ARG A 127 -17.88 7.15 6.14
CA ARG A 127 -17.60 5.79 6.64
C ARG A 127 -18.66 4.79 6.20
N THR A 128 -19.93 5.18 6.17
CA THR A 128 -21.02 4.33 5.67
C THR A 128 -20.81 3.99 4.20
N TYR A 129 -20.49 4.97 3.36
CA TYR A 129 -20.20 4.75 1.94
C TYR A 129 -19.02 3.80 1.74
N HIS A 130 -17.94 4.01 2.50
CA HIS A 130 -16.76 3.17 2.43
C HIS A 130 -17.05 1.73 2.87
N GLY A 131 -17.65 1.56 4.05
CA GLY A 131 -17.99 0.24 4.60
C GLY A 131 -19.00 -0.52 3.74
N LEU A 132 -20.04 0.16 3.25
CA LEU A 132 -21.01 -0.43 2.33
C LEU A 132 -20.34 -0.87 1.03
N GLY A 133 -19.46 -0.04 0.45
CA GLY A 133 -18.72 -0.39 -0.76
C GLY A 133 -17.83 -1.62 -0.58
N VAL A 134 -17.13 -1.73 0.55
CA VAL A 134 -16.32 -2.90 0.91
C VAL A 134 -17.17 -4.16 1.01
N ILE A 135 -18.28 -4.11 1.76
CA ILE A 135 -19.19 -5.26 1.88
C ILE A 135 -19.79 -5.66 0.53
N GLN A 136 -20.19 -4.69 -0.29
CA GLN A 136 -20.73 -4.95 -1.62
C GLN A 136 -19.68 -5.60 -2.54
N LYS A 137 -18.42 -5.16 -2.48
CA LYS A 137 -17.31 -5.81 -3.19
C LYS A 137 -17.14 -7.26 -2.74
N GLU A 138 -17.11 -7.53 -1.44
CA GLU A 138 -16.96 -8.89 -0.89
C GLU A 138 -18.15 -9.81 -1.25
N LEU A 139 -19.35 -9.26 -1.35
CA LEU A 139 -20.55 -9.95 -1.84
C LEU A 139 -20.55 -10.15 -3.38
N GLY A 140 -19.54 -9.68 -4.11
CA GLY A 140 -19.48 -9.73 -5.58
C GLY A 140 -20.37 -8.69 -6.29
N LYS A 141 -20.99 -7.77 -5.56
CA LYS A 141 -21.80 -6.64 -6.07
C LYS A 141 -20.89 -5.49 -6.51
N HIS A 142 -20.01 -5.78 -7.47
CA HIS A 142 -18.91 -4.89 -7.84
C HIS A 142 -19.39 -3.55 -8.43
N ARG A 143 -20.51 -3.53 -9.16
CA ARG A 143 -21.05 -2.28 -9.74
C ARG A 143 -21.52 -1.33 -8.65
N GLU A 144 -22.26 -1.84 -7.67
CA GLU A 144 -22.74 -1.08 -6.53
C GLU A 144 -21.58 -0.56 -5.69
N ALA A 145 -20.54 -1.38 -5.48
CA ALA A 145 -19.32 -0.96 -4.80
C ALA A 145 -18.59 0.18 -5.53
N VAL A 146 -18.44 0.08 -6.86
CA VAL A 146 -17.86 1.13 -7.70
C VAL A 146 -18.59 2.46 -7.53
N GLU A 147 -19.93 2.47 -7.51
CA GLU A 147 -20.71 3.68 -7.27
C GLU A 147 -20.37 4.32 -5.91
N LYS A 148 -20.18 3.51 -4.86
CA LYS A 148 -19.84 4.03 -3.53
C LYS A 148 -18.45 4.68 -3.50
N PHE A 149 -17.46 4.02 -4.09
CA PHE A 149 -16.11 4.57 -4.11
C PHE A 149 -15.98 5.78 -5.04
N GLN A 150 -16.68 5.81 -6.17
CA GLN A 150 -16.75 6.99 -7.05
C GLN A 150 -17.39 8.18 -6.33
N PHE A 151 -18.45 7.95 -5.56
CA PHE A 151 -19.04 8.98 -4.71
C PHE A 151 -18.01 9.54 -3.72
N LEU A 152 -17.29 8.66 -3.01
CA LEU A 152 -16.24 9.08 -2.06
C LEU A 152 -15.15 9.91 -2.72
N LEU A 153 -14.63 9.51 -3.88
CA LEU A 153 -13.58 10.27 -4.58
C LEU A 153 -14.09 11.59 -5.18
N LYS A 154 -15.40 11.69 -5.46
CA LYS A 154 -16.03 12.94 -5.88
C LYS A 154 -16.07 13.94 -4.72
N VAL A 155 -16.63 13.53 -3.58
CA VAL A 155 -16.90 14.45 -2.46
C VAL A 155 -15.70 14.63 -1.52
N ASN A 156 -14.80 13.65 -1.47
CA ASN A 156 -13.57 13.66 -0.69
C ASN A 156 -12.34 13.39 -1.60
N PRO A 157 -11.94 14.38 -2.42
CA PRO A 157 -10.89 14.19 -3.43
C PRO A 157 -9.49 13.91 -2.87
N ASN A 158 -9.26 14.22 -1.59
CA ASN A 158 -7.99 13.89 -0.89
C ASN A 158 -7.91 12.41 -0.52
N ASP A 159 -8.98 11.65 -0.74
CA ASP A 159 -9.08 10.22 -0.50
C ASP A 159 -8.58 9.81 0.90
N ASN A 160 -9.05 10.51 1.92
CA ASN A 160 -8.62 10.29 3.31
C ASN A 160 -8.90 8.86 3.82
N GLN A 161 -9.76 8.10 3.14
CA GLN A 161 -10.17 6.75 3.50
C GLN A 161 -9.49 5.67 2.64
N GLY A 162 -8.75 6.03 1.59
CA GLY A 162 -8.09 5.06 0.70
C GLY A 162 -9.03 4.37 -0.29
N ALA A 163 -10.16 5.00 -0.64
CA ALA A 163 -11.13 4.47 -1.59
C ALA A 163 -10.58 4.33 -3.02
N ARG A 164 -9.52 5.08 -3.41
CA ARG A 164 -8.96 5.02 -4.77
C ARG A 164 -8.38 3.65 -5.10
N GLN A 165 -7.72 3.01 -4.13
CA GLN A 165 -7.14 1.68 -4.31
C GLN A 165 -8.24 0.66 -4.54
N ILE A 166 -9.22 0.63 -3.65
CA ILE A 166 -10.32 -0.33 -3.71
C ILE A 166 -11.14 -0.15 -5.00
N LEU A 167 -11.39 1.10 -5.41
CA LEU A 167 -12.05 1.39 -6.69
C LEU A 167 -11.25 0.84 -7.87
N PHE A 168 -9.95 1.15 -7.92
CA PHE A 168 -9.07 0.70 -9.00
C PHE A 168 -9.03 -0.82 -9.10
N GLU A 169 -8.79 -1.52 -7.98
CA GLU A 169 -8.78 -2.99 -7.91
C GLU A 169 -10.13 -3.59 -8.30
N THR A 170 -11.25 -3.00 -7.86
CA THR A 170 -12.59 -3.46 -8.24
C THR A 170 -12.82 -3.32 -9.75
N LEU A 171 -12.39 -2.23 -10.37
CA LEU A 171 -12.49 -2.03 -11.82
C LEU A 171 -11.62 -3.03 -12.59
N ILE A 172 -10.41 -3.33 -12.10
CA ILE A 172 -9.56 -4.41 -12.63
C ILE A 172 -10.27 -5.77 -12.52
N GLN A 173 -10.89 -6.06 -11.37
CA GLN A 173 -11.67 -7.29 -11.16
C GLN A 173 -12.91 -7.38 -12.06
N MET A 174 -13.47 -6.26 -12.50
CA MET A 174 -14.58 -6.24 -13.45
C MET A 174 -14.12 -6.30 -14.92
N GLY A 175 -12.83 -6.13 -15.20
CA GLY A 175 -12.31 -5.99 -16.57
C GLY A 175 -12.55 -4.60 -17.19
N GLU A 176 -12.93 -3.61 -16.38
CA GLU A 176 -13.21 -2.23 -16.78
C GLU A 176 -11.92 -1.42 -16.86
N TYR A 177 -10.94 -1.90 -17.65
CA TYR A 177 -9.57 -1.41 -17.66
C TYR A 177 -9.45 0.08 -17.99
N GLN A 178 -10.23 0.57 -18.96
CA GLN A 178 -10.21 1.98 -19.34
C GLN A 178 -10.64 2.90 -18.18
N GLN A 179 -11.63 2.48 -17.39
CA GLN A 179 -12.07 3.22 -16.21
C GLN A 179 -11.02 3.16 -15.10
N ALA A 180 -10.37 2.00 -14.91
CA ALA A 180 -9.27 1.86 -13.95
C ALA A 180 -8.12 2.83 -14.27
N GLU A 181 -7.72 2.95 -15.55
CA GLU A 181 -6.70 3.92 -15.96
C GLU A 181 -7.13 5.36 -15.67
N GLN A 182 -8.38 5.73 -15.96
CA GLN A 182 -8.89 7.08 -15.66
C GLN A 182 -8.84 7.39 -14.15
N VAL A 183 -9.20 6.42 -13.31
CA VAL A 183 -9.09 6.55 -11.85
C VAL A 183 -7.64 6.74 -11.44
N ALA A 184 -6.71 5.94 -11.98
CA ALA A 184 -5.29 6.08 -11.69
C ALA A 184 -4.74 7.45 -12.12
N GLU A 185 -5.04 7.90 -13.33
CA GLU A 185 -4.61 9.22 -13.84
C GLU A 185 -5.12 10.37 -12.97
N LYS A 186 -6.40 10.30 -12.58
CA LYS A 186 -7.04 11.38 -11.83
C LYS A 186 -6.66 11.40 -10.34
N HIS A 187 -6.48 10.24 -9.73
CA HIS A 187 -6.41 10.11 -8.26
C HIS A 187 -5.09 9.52 -7.74
N ALA A 188 -4.26 8.93 -8.61
CA ALA A 188 -3.03 8.24 -8.20
C ALA A 188 -1.80 8.61 -9.05
N ASN A 189 -1.81 9.75 -9.76
CA ASN A 189 -0.75 10.20 -10.67
C ASN A 189 -0.44 9.22 -11.83
N GLY A 190 -1.41 8.38 -12.21
CA GLY A 190 -1.33 7.50 -13.36
C GLY A 190 -0.10 6.61 -13.34
N ARG A 191 0.61 6.57 -14.47
CA ARG A 191 1.87 5.82 -14.65
C ARG A 191 3.02 6.27 -13.73
N ASN A 192 2.91 7.46 -13.12
CA ASN A 192 3.89 8.00 -12.17
C ASN A 192 3.47 7.82 -10.71
N SER A 193 2.48 6.95 -10.44
CA SER A 193 2.07 6.62 -9.08
C SER A 193 3.24 6.14 -8.23
N THR A 194 3.19 6.40 -6.93
CA THR A 194 4.10 5.79 -5.95
C THR A 194 3.53 4.50 -5.35
N GLU A 195 2.34 4.09 -5.79
CA GLU A 195 1.56 2.99 -5.19
C GLU A 195 1.71 1.72 -6.02
N ALA A 196 2.15 0.62 -5.40
CA ALA A 196 2.50 -0.59 -6.13
C ALA A 196 1.30 -1.23 -6.85
N PHE A 197 0.11 -1.18 -6.25
CA PHE A 197 -1.11 -1.76 -6.86
C PHE A 197 -1.43 -1.13 -8.22
N VAL A 198 -1.17 0.17 -8.41
CA VAL A 198 -1.40 0.87 -9.68
C VAL A 198 -0.48 0.31 -10.75
N HIS A 199 0.81 0.15 -10.44
CA HIS A 199 1.79 -0.39 -11.38
C HIS A 199 1.48 -1.83 -11.77
N TYR A 200 1.09 -2.67 -10.81
CA TYR A 200 0.71 -4.05 -11.09
C TYR A 200 -0.62 -4.18 -11.85
N GLY A 201 -1.57 -3.27 -11.64
CA GLY A 201 -2.74 -3.13 -12.51
C GLY A 201 -2.35 -2.76 -13.94
N PHE A 202 -1.42 -1.81 -14.12
CA PHE A 202 -0.92 -1.46 -15.46
C PHE A 202 -0.17 -2.61 -16.14
N VAL A 203 0.54 -3.48 -15.41
CA VAL A 203 1.14 -4.69 -16.01
C VAL A 203 0.08 -5.57 -16.64
N LEU A 204 -1.06 -5.79 -15.97
CA LEU A 204 -2.18 -6.54 -16.54
C LEU A 204 -2.77 -5.85 -17.77
N ILE A 205 -3.02 -4.54 -17.68
CA ILE A 205 -3.61 -3.76 -18.79
C ILE A 205 -2.69 -3.81 -20.02
N ASP A 206 -1.39 -3.57 -19.85
CA ASP A 206 -0.43 -3.60 -20.95
C ASP A 206 -0.18 -5.02 -21.45
N PHE A 207 -0.31 -6.04 -20.61
CA PHE A 207 -0.26 -7.42 -21.08
C PHE A 207 -1.40 -7.69 -22.06
N LEU A 208 -2.62 -7.23 -21.76
CA LEU A 208 -3.75 -7.37 -22.67
C LEU A 208 -3.56 -6.57 -23.97
N ARG A 209 -3.01 -5.36 -23.89
CA ARG A 209 -2.64 -4.55 -25.07
C ARG A 209 -1.59 -5.24 -25.93
N PHE A 210 -0.57 -5.82 -25.31
CA PHE A 210 0.45 -6.60 -26.00
C PHE A 210 -0.17 -7.79 -26.73
N LYS A 211 -1.08 -8.53 -26.08
CA LYS A 211 -1.82 -9.63 -26.72
C LYS A 211 -2.71 -9.18 -27.88
N ALA A 212 -3.20 -7.94 -27.84
CA ALA A 212 -3.95 -7.31 -28.93
C ALA A 212 -3.07 -6.69 -30.03
N GLY A 213 -1.75 -6.63 -29.84
CA GLY A 213 -0.81 -5.99 -30.77
C GLY A 213 -0.79 -4.46 -30.69
N GLU A 214 -1.33 -3.87 -29.62
CA GLU A 214 -1.42 -2.41 -29.40
C GLU A 214 -0.13 -1.83 -28.81
N CYS A 215 0.69 -2.65 -28.16
CA CYS A 215 2.02 -2.28 -27.68
C CYS A 215 3.04 -3.42 -27.90
N THR A 216 4.32 -3.08 -27.78
CA THR A 216 5.41 -4.05 -27.93
C THR A 216 5.69 -4.77 -26.61
N GLU A 217 6.37 -5.91 -26.67
CA GLU A 217 6.84 -6.59 -25.45
C GLU A 217 7.80 -5.72 -24.63
N MET A 218 8.58 -4.87 -25.32
CA MET A 218 9.50 -3.94 -24.66
C MET A 218 8.73 -2.90 -23.82
N ASP A 219 7.59 -2.38 -24.32
CA ASP A 219 6.75 -1.45 -23.56
C ASP A 219 6.19 -2.10 -22.29
N LEU A 220 5.74 -3.36 -22.42
CA LEU A 220 5.26 -4.15 -21.27
C LEU A 220 6.37 -4.46 -20.26
N GLN A 221 7.58 -4.80 -20.73
CA GLN A 221 8.75 -5.00 -19.87
C GLN A 221 9.13 -3.73 -19.11
N GLU A 222 8.98 -2.54 -19.72
CA GLU A 222 9.17 -1.26 -19.04
C GLU A 222 8.10 -1.01 -17.97
N THR A 223 6.85 -1.38 -18.22
CA THR A 223 5.78 -1.34 -17.20
C THR A 223 6.08 -2.29 -16.05
N LEU A 224 6.52 -3.51 -16.32
CA LEU A 224 6.96 -4.45 -15.29
C LEU A 224 8.16 -3.91 -14.49
N ALA A 225 9.14 -3.28 -15.15
CA ALA A 225 10.27 -2.67 -14.48
C ALA A 225 9.84 -1.60 -13.46
N ARG A 226 8.85 -0.75 -13.79
CA ARG A 226 8.26 0.22 -12.85
C ARG A 226 7.59 -0.47 -11.67
N ALA A 227 6.83 -1.54 -11.91
CA ALA A 227 6.16 -2.30 -10.86
C ALA A 227 7.16 -2.94 -9.88
N LEU A 228 8.21 -3.57 -10.41
CA LEU A 228 9.28 -4.18 -9.63
C LEU A 228 10.06 -3.16 -8.77
N GLN A 229 10.20 -1.92 -9.25
CA GLN A 229 10.85 -0.85 -8.48
C GLN A 229 10.06 -0.45 -7.23
N HIS A 230 8.73 -0.54 -7.30
CA HIS A 230 7.84 -0.20 -6.18
C HIS A 230 7.66 -1.37 -5.22
N ASN A 231 7.47 -2.58 -5.76
CA ASN A 231 7.35 -3.77 -4.94
C ASN A 231 7.80 -5.02 -5.71
N ASN A 232 8.91 -5.63 -5.33
CA ASN A 232 9.49 -6.79 -6.00
C ASN A 232 8.98 -8.15 -5.45
N TYR A 233 8.14 -8.14 -4.41
CA TYR A 233 7.57 -9.37 -3.82
C TYR A 233 6.39 -9.92 -4.60
N VAL A 234 5.62 -9.05 -5.26
CA VAL A 234 4.37 -9.42 -5.94
C VAL A 234 4.56 -10.58 -6.93
N PRO A 235 5.57 -10.57 -7.84
CA PRO A 235 5.73 -11.68 -8.78
C PRO A 235 6.23 -12.95 -8.08
N LEU A 236 7.01 -12.84 -7.01
CA LEU A 236 7.50 -14.00 -6.25
C LEU A 236 6.35 -14.71 -5.52
N LEU A 237 5.44 -13.94 -4.92
CA LEU A 237 4.21 -14.46 -4.32
C LEU A 237 3.26 -15.04 -5.37
N LEU A 238 3.10 -14.34 -6.50
CA LEU A 238 2.23 -14.77 -7.60
C LEU A 238 2.70 -16.10 -8.22
N LEU A 239 4.00 -16.25 -8.42
CA LEU A 239 4.61 -17.43 -9.04
C LEU A 239 4.83 -18.59 -8.06
N GLY A 240 4.59 -18.38 -6.76
CA GLY A 240 4.77 -19.38 -5.71
C GLY A 240 6.22 -19.59 -5.28
N ASP A 241 7.12 -18.66 -5.62
CA ASP A 241 8.50 -18.65 -5.12
C ASP A 241 8.56 -18.33 -3.63
N LEU A 242 7.63 -17.49 -3.16
CA LEU A 242 7.39 -17.22 -1.75
C LEU A 242 6.00 -17.74 -1.36
N PRO A 243 5.84 -18.29 -0.14
CA PRO A 243 4.53 -18.67 0.36
C PRO A 243 3.66 -17.41 0.52
N LEU A 244 2.39 -17.51 0.15
CA LEU A 244 1.42 -16.43 0.35
C LEU A 244 1.03 -16.38 1.83
N PRO A 245 1.36 -15.31 2.57
CA PRO A 245 0.96 -15.16 3.97
C PRO A 245 -0.55 -14.95 4.12
N GLU A 246 -1.03 -15.05 5.35
CA GLU A 246 -2.37 -14.54 5.71
C GLU A 246 -2.46 -13.02 5.49
N GLU A 247 -3.69 -12.52 5.40
CA GLU A 247 -3.93 -11.11 5.15
C GLU A 247 -3.32 -10.23 6.27
N PRO A 248 -2.47 -9.25 5.91
CA PRO A 248 -1.72 -8.49 6.90
C PRO A 248 -2.57 -7.44 7.60
N THR A 249 -2.36 -7.26 8.90
CA THR A 249 -3.02 -6.19 9.69
C THR A 249 -2.44 -4.79 9.43
N HIS A 250 -1.21 -4.71 8.92
CA HIS A 250 -0.54 -3.45 8.61
C HIS A 250 0.21 -3.60 7.28
N VAL A 251 0.08 -2.59 6.41
CA VAL A 251 0.54 -2.66 5.03
C VAL A 251 1.56 -1.54 4.76
N PRO A 252 2.84 -1.72 5.15
CA PRO A 252 3.88 -0.76 4.81
C PRO A 252 4.15 -0.76 3.29
N PRO A 253 4.22 0.42 2.64
CA PRO A 253 4.55 0.52 1.21
C PRO A 253 5.89 -0.14 0.85
N GLY A 254 5.92 -0.87 -0.27
CA GLY A 254 7.08 -1.63 -0.75
C GLY A 254 7.43 -2.88 0.08
N GLY A 255 6.61 -3.21 1.09
CA GLY A 255 6.76 -4.37 1.95
C GLY A 255 6.20 -5.66 1.37
N LEU A 256 6.44 -6.78 2.08
CA LEU A 256 5.81 -8.06 1.74
C LEU A 256 4.29 -8.00 1.96
N GLU A 257 3.82 -7.29 2.97
CA GLU A 257 2.38 -7.14 3.28
C GLU A 257 1.62 -6.43 2.17
N GLU A 258 2.19 -5.36 1.61
CA GLU A 258 1.60 -4.67 0.46
C GLU A 258 1.52 -5.63 -0.74
N ALA A 259 2.56 -6.45 -0.94
CA ALA A 259 2.52 -7.45 -1.98
C ALA A 259 1.50 -8.55 -1.73
N THR A 260 1.33 -8.99 -0.48
CA THR A 260 0.30 -9.97 -0.09
C THR A 260 -1.09 -9.40 -0.39
N SER A 261 -1.37 -8.16 0.00
CA SER A 261 -2.65 -7.49 -0.29
C SER A 261 -2.89 -7.39 -1.80
N ILE A 262 -1.90 -6.94 -2.58
CA ILE A 262 -1.99 -6.87 -4.05
C ILE A 262 -2.27 -8.25 -4.66
N VAL A 263 -1.55 -9.29 -4.21
CA VAL A 263 -1.71 -10.64 -4.75
C VAL A 263 -3.07 -11.22 -4.37
N LEU A 264 -3.53 -11.08 -3.13
CA LEU A 264 -4.85 -11.56 -2.73
C LEU A 264 -5.97 -10.92 -3.56
N GLU A 265 -5.85 -9.63 -3.86
CA GLU A 265 -6.85 -8.90 -4.65
C GLU A 265 -6.78 -9.15 -6.15
N CYS A 266 -5.56 -9.25 -6.71
CA CYS A 266 -5.36 -9.33 -8.16
C CYS A 266 -5.18 -10.77 -8.69
N LYS A 267 -4.77 -11.73 -7.86
CA LYS A 267 -4.51 -13.12 -8.29
C LYS A 267 -5.68 -13.76 -9.02
N PRO A 268 -6.95 -13.66 -8.56
CA PRO A 268 -8.08 -14.20 -9.30
C PRO A 268 -8.22 -13.63 -10.71
N VAL A 269 -7.82 -12.37 -10.91
CA VAL A 269 -7.82 -11.70 -12.21
C VAL A 269 -6.68 -12.20 -13.09
N TRP A 270 -5.47 -12.34 -12.54
CA TRP A 270 -4.33 -12.84 -13.29
C TRP A 270 -4.48 -14.32 -13.68
N GLU A 271 -5.02 -15.16 -12.80
CA GLU A 271 -5.22 -16.59 -13.08
C GLU A 271 -6.24 -16.84 -14.20
N ARG A 272 -7.27 -16.00 -14.31
CA ARG A 272 -8.25 -16.09 -15.40
C ARG A 272 -7.80 -15.40 -16.69
N THR A 273 -6.74 -14.60 -16.67
CA THR A 273 -6.18 -13.94 -17.87
C THR A 273 -5.17 -14.87 -18.55
N PRO A 274 -5.49 -15.43 -19.73
CA PRO A 274 -4.65 -16.47 -20.33
C PRO A 274 -3.24 -15.96 -20.69
N GLY A 275 -2.22 -16.66 -20.22
CA GLY A 275 -0.81 -16.46 -20.59
C GLY A 275 -0.04 -15.45 -19.75
N ILE A 276 -0.66 -14.70 -18.84
CA ILE A 276 0.07 -13.69 -18.04
C ILE A 276 1.00 -14.34 -17.03
N ILE A 277 0.58 -15.44 -16.40
CA ILE A 277 1.38 -16.17 -15.43
C ILE A 277 2.60 -16.81 -16.12
N GLU A 278 2.40 -17.42 -17.30
CA GLU A 278 3.48 -17.95 -18.14
C GLU A 278 4.46 -16.84 -18.53
N TRP A 279 3.93 -15.69 -18.95
CA TRP A 279 4.75 -14.53 -19.31
C TRP A 279 5.60 -14.06 -18.12
N PHE A 280 5.03 -13.96 -16.90
CA PHE A 280 5.81 -13.65 -15.70
C PHE A 280 6.94 -14.66 -15.44
N ARG A 281 6.70 -15.98 -15.65
CA ARG A 281 7.74 -17.01 -15.50
C ARG A 281 8.87 -16.83 -16.52
N ASP A 282 8.54 -16.51 -17.76
CA ASP A 282 9.52 -16.25 -18.83
C ASP A 282 10.36 -15.01 -18.52
N GLN A 283 9.69 -13.92 -18.11
CA GLN A 283 10.35 -12.67 -17.73
C GLN A 283 11.25 -12.82 -16.51
N ARG A 284 10.87 -13.67 -15.55
CA ARG A 284 11.65 -13.93 -14.32
C ARG A 284 13.05 -14.47 -14.63
N GLN A 285 13.16 -15.32 -15.65
CA GLN A 285 14.40 -15.98 -16.08
C GLN A 285 15.05 -15.32 -17.30
N LEU A 286 14.52 -14.17 -17.74
CA LEU A 286 15.02 -13.49 -18.92
C LEU A 286 16.50 -13.09 -18.71
N GLY A 287 17.39 -13.66 -19.52
CA GLY A 287 18.84 -13.44 -19.38
C GLY A 287 19.58 -14.51 -18.57
N GLY A 288 18.89 -15.52 -18.04
CA GLY A 288 19.46 -16.57 -17.19
C GLY A 288 19.38 -16.23 -15.70
N GLU A 289 19.83 -17.16 -14.85
CA GLU A 289 19.61 -17.08 -13.40
C GLU A 289 20.45 -15.97 -12.73
N LYS A 290 21.78 -16.05 -12.82
CA LYS A 290 22.71 -15.05 -12.29
C LYS A 290 23.72 -14.61 -13.36
N PRO A 291 24.00 -13.30 -13.48
CA PRO A 291 25.08 -12.83 -14.34
C PRO A 291 26.46 -13.37 -13.92
N ASN A 292 27.22 -13.90 -14.88
CA ASN A 292 28.59 -14.37 -14.63
C ASN A 292 29.59 -13.20 -14.68
N ASP A 293 29.56 -12.35 -13.66
CA ASP A 293 30.42 -11.16 -13.52
C ASP A 293 31.07 -11.05 -12.12
N ASP A 294 31.81 -9.97 -11.87
CA ASP A 294 32.43 -9.67 -10.57
C ASP A 294 31.47 -8.99 -9.56
N GLY A 295 30.17 -8.97 -9.85
CA GLY A 295 29.12 -8.31 -9.07
C GLY A 295 28.74 -6.91 -9.57
N GLU A 296 29.28 -6.47 -10.71
CA GLU A 296 28.97 -5.18 -11.34
C GLU A 296 27.47 -5.03 -11.66
N ILE A 297 26.85 -6.04 -12.28
CA ILE A 297 25.42 -6.00 -12.63
C ILE A 297 24.57 -5.91 -11.38
N LEU A 298 24.86 -6.71 -10.34
CA LEU A 298 24.15 -6.61 -9.07
C LEU A 298 24.29 -5.21 -8.47
N PHE A 299 25.49 -4.64 -8.51
CA PHE A 299 25.73 -3.28 -8.03
C PHE A 299 24.96 -2.22 -8.83
N GLN A 300 24.89 -2.34 -10.16
CA GLN A 300 24.09 -1.45 -11.01
C GLN A 300 22.59 -1.56 -10.71
N LEU A 301 22.10 -2.78 -10.50
CA LEU A 301 20.71 -3.04 -10.12
C LEU A 301 20.37 -2.43 -8.75
N LEU A 302 21.27 -2.57 -7.77
CA LEU A 302 21.15 -1.96 -6.45
C LEU A 302 21.18 -0.43 -6.46
N GLN A 303 21.71 0.17 -7.53
CA GLN A 303 21.53 1.61 -7.75
C GLN A 303 20.09 1.91 -8.17
N LYS A 304 19.42 1.04 -8.94
CA LYS A 304 18.06 1.23 -9.47
C LYS A 304 16.95 0.97 -8.45
N GLY A 305 17.21 0.19 -7.40
CA GLY A 305 16.27 -0.03 -6.31
C GLY A 305 16.62 -1.26 -5.48
N ASN A 306 15.62 -1.77 -4.76
CA ASN A 306 15.75 -3.03 -4.03
C ASN A 306 15.67 -4.20 -5.01
N ILE A 307 16.48 -5.23 -4.79
CA ILE A 307 16.46 -6.43 -5.64
C ILE A 307 16.32 -7.70 -4.81
N MET A 308 15.62 -8.69 -5.37
CA MET A 308 15.50 -10.01 -4.79
C MET A 308 16.54 -10.95 -5.40
N VAL A 309 17.22 -11.69 -4.55
CA VAL A 309 18.17 -12.74 -4.94
C VAL A 309 17.80 -14.06 -4.30
N HIS A 310 18.09 -15.15 -5.00
CA HIS A 310 17.88 -16.52 -4.54
C HIS A 310 19.21 -17.17 -4.18
N MET A 311 19.29 -17.71 -2.97
CA MET A 311 20.52 -18.25 -2.38
C MET A 311 20.60 -19.77 -2.51
N LYS A 312 21.75 -20.29 -2.96
CA LYS A 312 22.00 -21.73 -3.15
C LYS A 312 21.94 -22.54 -1.86
N ASN A 313 22.65 -22.07 -0.83
CA ASN A 313 22.93 -22.87 0.35
C ASN A 313 21.74 -22.96 1.31
N THR A 314 20.94 -21.89 1.39
CA THR A 314 19.76 -21.84 2.26
C THR A 314 18.46 -22.06 1.50
N ASN A 315 18.47 -21.98 0.17
CA ASN A 315 17.28 -21.93 -0.68
C ASN A 315 16.33 -20.77 -0.31
N GLU A 316 16.85 -19.70 0.32
CA GLU A 316 16.07 -18.55 0.73
C GLU A 316 16.14 -17.41 -0.28
N PHE A 317 15.15 -16.52 -0.21
CA PHE A 317 15.12 -15.25 -0.95
C PHE A 317 15.55 -14.10 -0.05
N LEU A 318 16.57 -13.36 -0.47
CA LEU A 318 17.05 -12.18 0.25
C LEU A 318 16.63 -10.91 -0.49
N GLY A 319 16.12 -9.94 0.28
CA GLY A 319 15.93 -8.58 -0.21
C GLY A 319 17.21 -7.79 -0.02
N LEU A 320 17.79 -7.31 -1.11
CA LEU A 320 19.00 -6.50 -1.09
C LEU A 320 18.67 -5.03 -1.34
N THR A 321 19.30 -4.14 -0.58
CA THR A 321 19.19 -2.69 -0.76
C THR A 321 20.52 -1.99 -0.52
N SER A 322 20.68 -0.81 -1.11
CA SER A 322 21.77 0.11 -0.78
C SER A 322 21.38 1.19 0.24
N ASN A 323 20.10 1.23 0.63
CA ASN A 323 19.58 2.22 1.57
C ASN A 323 19.80 1.79 3.03
N VAL A 324 20.90 2.25 3.60
CA VAL A 324 21.26 2.03 5.01
C VAL A 324 20.29 2.67 6.01
N GLU A 325 19.47 3.65 5.59
CA GLU A 325 18.47 4.29 6.47
C GLU A 325 17.29 3.36 6.78
N LEU A 326 17.12 2.28 6.01
CA LEU A 326 16.15 1.21 6.30
C LEU A 326 16.61 0.26 7.42
N MET A 327 17.79 0.50 8.03
CA MET A 327 18.28 -0.20 9.21
C MET A 327 17.93 0.59 10.49
N PRO A 328 17.14 0.04 11.43
CA PRO A 328 16.85 0.73 12.68
C PRO A 328 18.00 0.62 13.69
N GLY A 329 18.26 1.72 14.39
CA GLY A 329 19.21 1.82 15.51
C GLY A 329 20.67 2.04 15.12
N THR A 330 21.58 1.92 16.09
CA THR A 330 23.04 1.98 15.91
C THR A 330 23.62 0.64 15.43
N ALA A 331 22.83 -0.17 14.73
CA ALA A 331 23.31 -1.41 14.12
C ALA A 331 24.27 -1.05 12.98
N THR A 332 25.49 -0.66 13.33
CA THR A 332 26.60 -0.61 12.40
C THR A 332 26.89 -2.03 12.00
N PRO A 333 26.70 -2.38 10.73
CA PRO A 333 27.10 -3.68 10.27
C PRO A 333 28.64 -3.68 10.32
N GLU A 334 29.27 -4.53 11.12
CA GLU A 334 30.66 -5.01 10.91
C GLU A 334 30.79 -5.84 9.61
N PHE A 335 30.00 -5.54 8.57
CA PHE A 335 29.82 -6.39 7.42
C PHE A 335 30.81 -5.92 6.35
N GLY A 336 31.92 -6.67 6.26
CA GLY A 336 32.95 -6.51 5.24
C GLY A 336 32.48 -6.93 3.84
N LEU A 337 33.44 -7.22 2.96
CA LEU A 337 33.18 -7.79 1.63
C LEU A 337 32.24 -8.98 1.69
N ALA A 338 31.08 -8.84 1.04
CA ALA A 338 30.29 -9.96 0.52
C ALA A 338 31.27 -10.91 -0.16
N PRO A 339 31.60 -12.06 0.44
CA PRO A 339 32.59 -12.96 -0.13
C PRO A 339 32.18 -13.32 -1.57
N GLY A 340 33.10 -13.11 -2.53
CA GLY A 340 32.86 -13.35 -3.97
C GLY A 340 32.81 -12.09 -4.85
N MET A 341 32.34 -10.93 -4.33
CA MET A 341 32.36 -9.68 -5.11
C MET A 341 33.77 -9.10 -5.19
N LYS A 342 34.21 -8.74 -6.40
CA LYS A 342 35.55 -8.14 -6.62
C LYS A 342 35.35 -6.70 -7.11
N LYS A 343 35.98 -5.73 -6.43
CA LYS A 343 36.04 -4.27 -6.75
C LYS A 343 34.91 -3.34 -6.27
N HIS A 344 33.77 -3.83 -5.80
CA HIS A 344 32.64 -2.98 -5.34
C HIS A 344 32.58 -2.82 -3.82
N ASN A 345 32.01 -1.71 -3.30
CA ASN A 345 31.95 -1.42 -1.86
C ASN A 345 30.79 -2.19 -1.17
N PRO A 346 31.08 -3.23 -0.38
CA PRO A 346 30.10 -4.18 0.15
C PRO A 346 29.46 -3.73 1.46
N SER A 347 30.09 -2.81 2.20
CA SER A 347 29.49 -2.15 3.37
C SER A 347 28.29 -1.27 3.02
N LYS A 348 27.93 -1.19 1.74
CA LYS A 348 26.73 -0.54 1.23
C LYS A 348 25.61 -1.50 0.89
N ILE A 349 25.84 -2.81 0.92
CA ILE A 349 24.80 -3.79 0.61
C ILE A 349 24.20 -4.26 1.92
N VAL A 350 22.92 -3.99 2.07
CA VAL A 350 22.10 -4.50 3.16
C VAL A 350 21.33 -5.69 2.64
N ALA A 351 21.58 -6.86 3.21
CA ALA A 351 20.85 -8.08 2.91
C ALA A 351 19.88 -8.41 4.06
N LEU A 352 18.60 -8.50 3.73
CA LEU A 352 17.55 -8.85 4.67
C LEU A 352 17.06 -10.26 4.38
N ASN A 353 17.12 -11.16 5.37
CA ASN A 353 16.42 -12.44 5.31
C ASN A 353 14.92 -12.17 5.48
N ARG A 354 14.20 -12.24 4.36
CA ARG A 354 12.79 -11.86 4.30
C ARG A 354 11.85 -12.95 4.81
N ALA A 355 12.30 -14.21 4.93
CA ALA A 355 11.55 -15.26 5.62
C ALA A 355 11.37 -14.95 7.13
N MET A 356 12.27 -14.15 7.70
CA MET A 356 12.25 -13.76 9.12
C MET A 356 11.81 -12.29 9.35
N ALA A 357 11.52 -11.53 8.28
CA ALA A 357 11.32 -10.09 8.36
C ALA A 357 10.17 -9.67 9.30
N TYR A 358 9.19 -10.55 9.52
CA TYR A 358 7.98 -10.25 10.29
C TYR A 358 7.73 -11.20 11.45
N SER A 359 8.66 -12.12 11.73
CA SER A 359 8.61 -12.86 12.99
C SER A 359 8.76 -11.86 14.15
N ARG A 360 7.74 -11.81 15.02
CA ARG A 360 7.79 -11.03 16.27
C ARG A 360 8.74 -11.65 17.28
N ASP A 361 9.12 -12.91 17.06
CA ASP A 361 9.98 -13.70 17.95
C ASP A 361 11.47 -13.57 17.60
N VAL A 362 11.80 -12.86 16.52
CA VAL A 362 13.17 -12.69 16.03
C VAL A 362 13.59 -11.23 16.18
N SER A 363 14.71 -10.99 16.86
CA SER A 363 15.22 -9.65 17.08
C SER A 363 15.55 -8.96 15.75
N PHE A 364 15.44 -7.64 15.70
CA PHE A 364 15.66 -6.89 14.45
C PHE A 364 17.08 -7.10 13.88
N ARG A 365 18.07 -7.37 14.73
CA ARG A 365 19.46 -7.66 14.31
C ARG A 365 19.59 -9.00 13.60
N GLU A 366 18.82 -10.02 14.00
CA GLU A 366 18.85 -11.36 13.40
C GLU A 366 18.24 -11.39 11.99
N LYS A 367 17.54 -10.33 11.58
CA LYS A 367 16.96 -10.18 10.23
C LYS A 367 18.01 -9.81 9.16
N PHE A 368 19.18 -9.34 9.57
CA PHE A 368 20.29 -9.01 8.67
C PHE A 368 21.29 -10.15 8.61
N VAL A 369 21.59 -10.59 7.40
CA VAL A 369 22.45 -11.77 7.17
C VAL A 369 23.72 -11.39 6.41
N ALA A 370 24.79 -12.16 6.62
CA ALA A 370 25.94 -12.10 5.74
C ALA A 370 25.52 -12.50 4.32
N PHE A 371 26.02 -11.78 3.32
CA PHE A 371 25.66 -11.98 1.93
C PHE A 371 26.86 -12.46 1.10
N PRO A 372 27.04 -13.79 0.93
CA PRO A 372 28.01 -14.33 -0.01
C PRO A 372 27.48 -14.24 -1.45
N TYR A 373 28.08 -13.38 -2.27
CA TYR A 373 27.63 -13.21 -3.66
C TYR A 373 27.78 -14.50 -4.46
N ASP A 374 28.83 -15.28 -4.20
CA ASP A 374 29.06 -16.57 -4.87
C ASP A 374 27.94 -17.59 -4.62
N ASP A 375 27.18 -17.44 -3.53
CA ASP A 375 26.03 -18.31 -3.22
C ASP A 375 24.74 -17.87 -3.91
N VAL A 376 24.70 -16.69 -4.53
CA VAL A 376 23.56 -16.29 -5.36
C VAL A 376 23.49 -17.21 -6.56
N ILE A 377 22.34 -17.83 -6.77
CA ILE A 377 22.05 -18.64 -7.97
C ILE A 377 21.10 -17.91 -8.90
N GLY A 378 20.20 -17.08 -8.37
CA GLY A 378 19.22 -16.33 -9.16
C GLY A 378 19.13 -14.86 -8.78
N VAL A 379 19.00 -13.99 -9.77
CA VAL A 379 18.63 -12.58 -9.62
C VAL A 379 17.37 -12.34 -10.45
N HIS A 380 16.19 -12.42 -9.83
CA HIS A 380 14.95 -12.40 -10.60
C HIS A 380 14.75 -11.09 -11.36
N PHE A 381 14.31 -11.20 -12.63
CA PHE A 381 14.04 -10.05 -13.51
C PHE A 381 15.24 -9.13 -13.77
N TRP A 382 16.47 -9.58 -13.49
CA TRP A 382 17.66 -8.72 -13.54
C TRP A 382 17.88 -8.07 -14.89
N LYS A 383 17.64 -8.81 -15.99
CA LYS A 383 17.83 -8.27 -17.34
C LYS A 383 16.85 -7.13 -17.64
N ILE A 384 15.58 -7.31 -17.29
CA ILE A 384 14.53 -6.29 -17.45
C ILE A 384 14.88 -5.02 -16.67
N LEU A 385 15.24 -5.19 -15.40
CA LEU A 385 15.64 -4.07 -14.54
C LEU A 385 16.90 -3.36 -15.05
N LEU A 386 17.89 -4.12 -15.52
CA LEU A 386 19.14 -3.58 -16.02
C LEU A 386 18.94 -2.75 -17.29
N THR A 387 18.19 -3.28 -18.26
CA THR A 387 18.00 -2.64 -19.58
C THR A 387 16.90 -1.59 -19.60
N SER A 388 16.08 -1.49 -18.55
CA SER A 388 15.02 -0.48 -18.46
C SER A 388 15.59 0.93 -18.37
N LYS A 389 15.26 1.75 -19.37
CA LYS A 389 15.61 3.17 -19.44
C LYS A 389 14.79 4.03 -18.48
N VAL A 390 13.54 3.63 -18.26
CA VAL A 390 12.60 4.31 -17.36
C VAL A 390 13.15 4.41 -15.94
N LEU A 391 13.83 3.36 -15.46
CA LEU A 391 14.44 3.33 -14.14
C LEU A 391 15.67 4.25 -14.01
N ASP A 392 16.24 4.68 -15.13
CA ASP A 392 17.32 5.65 -15.16
C ASP A 392 16.78 7.09 -15.12
N GLU A 393 15.57 7.32 -15.67
CA GLU A 393 14.87 8.61 -15.68
C GLU A 393 14.14 8.93 -14.36
N ALA A 394 13.67 7.89 -13.64
CA ALA A 394 12.90 8.03 -12.40
C ALA A 394 13.70 8.62 -11.21
N LYS A 395 15.03 8.66 -11.30
CA LYS A 395 15.87 9.16 -10.21
C LYS A 395 16.03 10.67 -10.27
N LYS A 396 15.06 11.39 -9.73
CA LYS A 396 15.32 12.71 -9.16
C LYS A 396 16.16 12.52 -7.89
N HIS A 397 17.46 12.44 -8.05
CA HIS A 397 18.36 12.41 -6.91
C HIS A 397 18.27 13.72 -6.13
N SER A 398 18.36 13.68 -4.81
CA SER A 398 18.41 14.89 -3.99
C SER A 398 19.84 15.18 -3.56
N CYS A 399 20.22 16.45 -3.60
CA CYS A 399 21.53 16.93 -3.21
C CYS A 399 21.75 16.66 -1.73
N ARG A 400 22.83 15.95 -1.37
CA ARG A 400 23.16 15.64 0.03
C ARG A 400 23.33 16.87 0.92
N ALA A 401 23.76 17.99 0.34
CA ALA A 401 24.03 19.20 1.12
C ALA A 401 22.82 20.14 1.24
N CYS A 402 21.91 20.15 0.26
CA CYS A 402 20.84 21.16 0.20
C CYS A 402 19.47 20.62 -0.24
N TYR A 403 19.37 19.30 -0.47
CA TYR A 403 18.15 18.55 -0.78
C TYR A 403 17.42 18.93 -2.07
N LYS A 404 17.96 19.87 -2.87
CA LYS A 404 17.48 20.17 -4.23
C LYS A 404 17.74 19.02 -5.19
N PRO A 405 16.99 18.89 -6.30
CA PRO A 405 17.29 17.93 -7.35
C PRO A 405 18.76 17.99 -7.79
N ALA A 406 19.36 16.83 -7.97
CA ALA A 406 20.77 16.61 -8.19
C ALA A 406 20.97 15.78 -9.45
N THR A 407 21.97 16.16 -10.22
CA THR A 407 22.34 15.50 -11.49
C THR A 407 23.79 15.02 -11.48
N MET A 408 24.55 15.36 -10.43
CA MET A 408 25.95 14.99 -10.29
C MET A 408 26.12 14.00 -9.13
N CYS A 409 26.85 12.91 -9.33
CA CYS A 409 27.22 11.99 -8.26
C CYS A 409 28.71 12.10 -7.90
N CYS A 410 29.07 11.74 -6.67
CA CYS A 410 30.45 11.60 -6.26
C CYS A 410 31.17 10.60 -7.17
N SER A 411 32.27 11.02 -7.80
CA SER A 411 33.02 10.19 -8.77
C SER A 411 33.58 8.90 -8.18
N ASP A 412 33.84 8.89 -6.87
CA ASP A 412 34.46 7.75 -6.20
C ASP A 412 33.42 6.79 -5.62
N CYS A 413 32.40 7.32 -4.92
CA CYS A 413 31.44 6.46 -4.23
C CYS A 413 30.18 6.16 -5.06
N LYS A 414 29.87 6.96 -6.09
CA LYS A 414 28.70 6.90 -7.00
C LYS A 414 27.32 6.86 -6.33
N VAL A 415 27.26 7.06 -5.01
CA VAL A 415 26.04 6.92 -4.20
C VAL A 415 25.54 8.26 -3.68
N VAL A 416 26.43 9.22 -3.40
CA VAL A 416 26.05 10.55 -2.92
C VAL A 416 25.92 11.52 -4.08
N TRP A 417 24.77 12.19 -4.15
CA TRP A 417 24.40 13.09 -5.23
C TRP A 417 24.41 14.56 -4.78
N TYR A 418 24.69 15.44 -5.74
CA TYR A 418 24.83 16.88 -5.53
C TYR A 418 24.20 17.66 -6.67
N CYS A 419 23.60 18.79 -6.34
CA CYS A 419 23.16 19.76 -7.33
C CYS A 419 24.33 20.60 -7.88
N SER A 420 25.48 20.62 -7.20
CA SER A 420 26.67 21.37 -7.62
C SER A 420 27.97 20.87 -6.97
N ARG A 421 29.12 21.20 -7.57
CA ARG A 421 30.45 20.92 -7.00
C ARG A 421 30.67 21.59 -5.64
N ASP A 422 30.02 22.72 -5.37
CA ASP A 422 30.14 23.40 -4.08
C ASP A 422 29.45 22.65 -2.96
N CYS A 423 28.25 22.10 -3.24
CA CYS A 423 27.56 21.20 -2.33
C CYS A 423 28.40 19.95 -2.04
N GLN A 424 29.03 19.38 -3.07
CA GLN A 424 29.96 18.27 -2.92
C GLN A 424 31.14 18.62 -2.01
N ARG A 425 31.78 19.77 -2.21
CA ARG A 425 32.91 20.22 -1.39
C ARG A 425 32.51 20.48 0.06
N LYS A 426 31.33 21.05 0.31
CA LYS A 426 30.79 21.28 1.66
C LYS A 426 30.55 19.96 2.39
N ASP A 427 29.89 19.03 1.72
CA ASP A 427 29.62 17.70 2.27
C ASP A 427 30.92 16.91 2.56
N TRP A 428 31.92 16.98 1.67
CA TRP A 428 33.23 16.35 1.88
C TRP A 428 34.00 16.90 3.10
N LYS A 429 33.69 18.13 3.51
CA LYS A 429 34.25 18.76 4.73
C LYS A 429 33.43 18.46 5.99
N GLY A 430 32.36 17.66 5.90
CA GLY A 430 31.55 17.23 7.04
C GLY A 430 30.41 18.18 7.42
N TYR A 431 30.02 19.11 6.54
CA TYR A 431 28.99 20.12 6.85
C TYR A 431 27.54 19.67 6.57
N SER A 432 27.28 18.40 6.27
CA SER A 432 25.91 17.88 6.07
C SER A 432 25.37 17.26 7.37
N GLY A 433 24.19 17.71 7.79
CA GLY A 433 23.74 17.58 9.20
C GLY A 433 22.82 16.41 9.55
N ILE A 434 22.45 15.52 8.62
CA ILE A 434 21.46 14.45 8.91
C ILE A 434 21.81 13.14 8.20
N GLY A 435 21.79 12.03 8.93
CA GLY A 435 22.02 10.66 8.43
C GLY A 435 23.49 10.21 8.43
N VAL A 436 23.74 9.06 7.80
CA VAL A 436 25.07 8.42 7.76
C VAL A 436 26.12 9.35 7.12
N PRO A 437 27.27 9.65 7.78
CA PRO A 437 28.26 10.59 7.25
C PRO A 437 28.78 10.14 5.90
N HIS A 438 28.92 11.04 4.91
CA HIS A 438 29.49 10.67 3.61
C HIS A 438 30.88 10.03 3.76
N LYS A 439 31.66 10.44 4.77
CA LYS A 439 32.95 9.81 5.11
C LYS A 439 32.82 8.30 5.37
N SER A 440 31.73 7.83 5.97
CA SER A 440 31.50 6.40 6.18
C SER A 440 31.13 5.63 4.91
N LEU A 441 30.62 6.31 3.87
CA LEU A 441 30.16 5.71 2.62
C LEU A 441 31.17 5.82 1.46
N CYS A 442 32.21 6.64 1.59
CA CYS A 442 33.14 6.96 0.51
C CYS A 442 34.56 6.50 0.85
N PRO A 443 35.09 5.47 0.14
CA PRO A 443 36.43 4.95 0.39
C PRO A 443 37.53 6.01 0.32
N LYS A 444 37.36 7.05 -0.51
CA LYS A 444 38.32 8.15 -0.63
C LYS A 444 38.28 9.12 0.54
N LEU A 445 37.13 9.31 1.16
CA LEU A 445 36.99 10.14 2.36
C LEU A 445 37.39 9.37 3.62
N GLN A 446 37.29 8.04 3.63
CA GLN A 446 37.83 7.20 4.71
C GLN A 446 39.36 7.26 4.78
N LYS A 447 40.03 7.44 3.63
CA LYS A 447 41.49 7.56 3.51
C LYS A 447 42.04 8.98 3.81
N LYS A 448 41.17 9.94 4.12
CA LYS A 448 41.51 11.33 4.48
C LYS A 448 41.10 11.59 5.92
#